data_AF-A0A2Z4NDT1-F1
#
_entry.id   AF-A0A2Z4NDT1-F1
#
_cell.length_a   1.000
_cell.length_b   1.000
_cell.length_c   1.000
_cell.angle_alpha   90.00
_cell.angle_beta   90.00
_cell.angle_gamma   90.00
#
_symmetry.space_group_name_H-M   'P 1'
#
loop_
_entity.id
_entity.type
_entity.pdbx_description
1 polymer ?
#
loop_
_entity_poly.entity_id
_entity_poly.type
_entity_poly.pdbx_seq_one_letter_code
_entity_poly.pdbx_strand_id
1 'polypeptide(L)'
;MNFNFSENEYDLHGLDENQATAVVLNAIYELENDYYMNYFDLLIGIGTGTLKLVVENLLDEEGYSFVYLNKNCSKMRVYKK
;
A
#
# COMPACT_ATOMS: atom_id res chain seq x y z
N MET A 1 -4.28 -18.72 19.00
CA MET A 1 -3.16 -18.06 18.30
C MET A 1 -3.59 -16.62 18.04
N ASN A 2 -2.86 -15.63 18.55
CA ASN A 2 -3.18 -14.21 18.33
C ASN A 2 -2.41 -13.75 17.08
N PHE A 3 -3.11 -13.67 15.95
CA PHE A 3 -2.61 -13.00 14.76
C PHE A 3 -3.16 -11.56 14.79
N ASN A 4 -2.35 -10.62 15.25
CA ASN A 4 -2.60 -9.18 15.10
C ASN A 4 -1.77 -8.66 13.92
N PHE A 5 -2.02 -9.20 12.73
CA PHE A 5 -1.71 -8.50 11.49
C PHE A 5 -3.05 -7.94 11.03
N SER A 6 -3.16 -6.62 10.93
CA SER A 6 -4.31 -5.99 10.30
C SER A 6 -4.52 -6.67 8.95
N GLU A 7 -5.68 -7.28 8.72
CA GLU A 7 -5.97 -8.20 7.61
C GLU A 7 -5.78 -7.59 6.19
N ASN A 8 -5.39 -6.31 6.11
CA ASN A 8 -5.20 -5.54 4.89
C ASN A 8 -3.82 -4.86 4.83
N GLU A 9 -2.75 -5.48 5.34
CA GLU A 9 -1.39 -4.91 5.29
C GLU A 9 -0.53 -5.66 4.26
N TYR A 10 0.06 -4.93 3.31
CA TYR A 10 0.95 -5.47 2.29
C TYR A 10 2.37 -4.96 2.48
N ASP A 11 3.33 -5.88 2.58
CA ASP A 11 4.74 -5.56 2.71
C ASP A 11 5.41 -5.46 1.34
N LEU A 12 5.89 -4.25 1.01
CA LEU A 12 6.62 -3.93 -0.22
C LEU A 12 8.13 -3.82 0.03
N HIS A 13 8.59 -3.97 1.26
CA HIS A 13 9.99 -3.77 1.61
C HIS A 13 10.87 -4.85 0.96
N GLY A 14 11.90 -4.39 0.23
CA GLY A 14 12.85 -5.27 -0.45
C GLY A 14 12.35 -5.82 -1.79
N LEU A 15 11.14 -5.43 -2.24
CA LEU A 15 10.67 -5.71 -3.59
C LEU A 15 11.30 -4.75 -4.60
N ASP A 16 11.49 -5.23 -5.82
CA ASP A 16 11.78 -4.35 -6.95
C ASP A 16 10.51 -3.60 -7.42
N GLU A 17 10.71 -2.62 -8.29
CA GLU A 17 9.64 -1.77 -8.81
C GLU A 17 8.48 -2.56 -9.42
N ASN A 18 8.76 -3.58 -10.24
CA ASN A 18 7.70 -4.33 -10.91
C ASN A 18 6.93 -5.20 -9.92
N GLN A 19 7.64 -5.80 -8.97
CA GLN A 19 7.03 -6.60 -7.91
C GLN A 19 6.12 -5.74 -7.03
N ALA A 20 6.58 -4.57 -6.59
CA ALA A 20 5.77 -3.69 -5.77
C ALA A 20 4.54 -3.17 -6.53
N THR A 21 4.70 -2.77 -7.79
CA THR A 21 3.57 -2.37 -8.64
C THR A 21 2.53 -3.48 -8.75
N ALA A 22 2.95 -4.73 -8.99
CA ALA A 22 2.03 -5.85 -9.06
C ALA A 22 1.28 -6.09 -7.74
N VAL A 23 1.96 -5.98 -6.60
CA VAL A 23 1.33 -6.12 -5.27
C VAL A 23 0.33 -4.99 -5.03
N VAL A 24 0.68 -3.74 -5.34
CA VAL A 24 -0.23 -2.59 -5.14
C VAL A 24 -1.47 -2.70 -6.03
N LEU A 25 -1.31 -3.09 -7.30
CA LEU A 25 -2.45 -3.30 -8.20
C LEU A 25 -3.38 -4.42 -7.71
N ASN A 26 -2.81 -5.52 -7.20
CA ASN A 26 -3.61 -6.59 -6.60
C ASN A 26 -4.34 -6.10 -5.34
N ALA A 27 -3.67 -5.34 -4.47
CA ALA A 27 -4.28 -4.77 -3.28
C ALA A 27 -5.42 -3.80 -3.62
N ILE A 28 -5.25 -2.98 -4.66
CA ILE A 28 -6.31 -2.12 -5.19
C ILE A 28 -7.48 -2.96 -5.69
N TYR A 29 -7.23 -4.01 -6.47
CA TYR A 29 -8.26 -4.91 -6.96
C TYR A 29 -9.03 -5.57 -5.81
N GLU A 30 -8.33 -6.06 -4.78
CA GLU A 30 -8.96 -6.63 -3.58
C GLU A 30 -9.82 -5.58 -2.86
N LEU A 31 -9.31 -4.35 -2.70
CA LEU A 31 -10.04 -3.23 -2.10
C LEU A 31 -11.32 -2.89 -2.86
N GLU A 32 -11.32 -2.94 -4.18
CA GLU A 32 -12.52 -2.67 -4.99
C GLU A 32 -13.56 -3.77 -4.86
N ASN A 33 -13.13 -5.04 -4.88
CA ASN A 33 -14.01 -6.21 -4.92
C ASN A 33 -14.51 -6.66 -3.53
N ASP A 34 -13.86 -6.23 -2.45
CA ASP A 34 -14.30 -6.53 -1.09
C ASP A 34 -15.24 -5.43 -0.56
N TYR A 35 -16.46 -5.83 -0.17
CA TYR A 35 -17.48 -4.93 0.35
C TYR A 35 -17.18 -4.39 1.76
N TYR A 36 -16.45 -5.16 2.56
CA TYR A 36 -16.12 -4.83 3.95
C TYR A 36 -14.80 -4.07 4.08
N MET A 37 -13.94 -4.17 3.07
CA MET A 37 -12.67 -3.47 3.00
C MET A 37 -12.86 -2.00 2.60
N ASN A 38 -12.44 -1.09 3.48
CA ASN A 38 -12.50 0.36 3.25
C ASN A 38 -11.12 0.99 3.05
N TYR A 39 -10.06 0.26 3.40
CA TYR A 39 -8.69 0.68 3.26
C TYR A 39 -7.75 -0.53 3.30
N PHE A 40 -6.53 -0.33 2.79
CA PHE A 40 -5.39 -1.17 3.07
C PHE A 40 -4.18 -0.34 3.50
N ASP A 41 -3.23 -1.00 4.14
CA ASP A 41 -1.97 -0.43 4.56
C ASP A 41 -0.84 -1.01 3.70
N LEU A 42 0.10 -0.16 3.28
CA LEU A 42 1.32 -0.55 2.59
C LEU A 42 2.54 -0.27 3.47
N LEU A 43 3.44 -1.24 3.57
CA LEU A 43 4.76 -1.06 4.18
C LEU A 43 5.80 -0.88 3.06
N ILE A 44 6.25 0.34 2.84
CA ILE A 44 7.21 0.68 1.75
C ILE A 44 8.67 0.63 2.25
N GLY A 45 8.87 0.72 3.57
CA GLY A 45 10.20 0.81 4.18
C GLY A 45 10.80 2.22 4.13
N ILE A 46 12.01 2.38 4.70
CA ILE A 46 12.74 3.65 4.81
C ILE A 46 13.91 3.75 3.81
N GLY A 47 13.81 3.06 2.66
CA GLY A 47 14.88 2.94 1.68
C GLY A 47 15.23 4.25 0.95
N THR A 48 15.68 4.14 -0.30
CA THR A 48 16.08 5.29 -1.14
C THR A 48 14.93 6.23 -1.52
N GLY A 49 13.68 5.85 -1.25
CA GLY A 49 12.48 6.59 -1.63
C GLY A 49 12.00 6.34 -3.06
N THR A 50 12.72 5.57 -3.87
CA THR A 50 12.29 5.23 -5.24
C THR A 50 10.96 4.49 -5.24
N LEU A 51 10.84 3.43 -4.43
CA LEU A 51 9.61 2.64 -4.33
C LEU A 51 8.44 3.47 -3.83
N LYS A 52 8.71 4.40 -2.90
CA LYS A 52 7.72 5.35 -2.42
C LYS A 52 7.17 6.20 -3.56
N LEU A 53 8.03 6.80 -4.38
CA LEU A 53 7.60 7.61 -5.51
C LEU A 53 6.80 6.81 -6.54
N VAL A 54 7.22 5.58 -6.83
CA VAL A 54 6.50 4.69 -7.75
C VAL A 54 5.09 4.41 -7.24
N VAL A 55 4.96 4.04 -5.96
CA VAL A 55 3.66 3.76 -5.34
C VAL A 55 2.79 5.01 -5.26
N GLU A 56 3.36 6.17 -4.91
CA GLU A 56 2.63 7.44 -4.88
C GLU A 56 2.09 7.81 -6.27
N ASN A 57 2.92 7.70 -7.32
CA ASN A 57 2.51 7.96 -8.69
C ASN A 57 1.42 6.99 -9.15
N LEU A 58 1.58 5.70 -8.86
CA LEU A 58 0.60 4.67 -9.21
C LEU A 58 -0.76 4.93 -8.56
N LEU A 59 -0.76 5.28 -7.27
CA LEU A 59 -1.99 5.61 -6.54
C LEU A 59 -2.65 6.89 -7.07
N ASP A 60 -1.86 7.89 -7.46
CA ASP A 60 -2.37 9.13 -8.08
C ASP A 60 -2.98 8.85 -9.46
N GLU A 61 -2.30 8.06 -10.31
CA GLU A 61 -2.77 7.63 -11.63
C GLU A 61 -4.08 6.83 -11.53
N GLU A 62 -4.17 5.92 -10.56
CA GLU A 62 -5.38 5.15 -10.29
C GLU A 62 -6.44 5.99 -9.54
N GLY A 63 -6.12 7.20 -9.05
CA GLY A 63 -7.06 8.10 -8.38
C GLY A 63 -7.42 7.71 -6.94
N TYR A 64 -6.52 7.06 -6.23
CA TYR A 64 -6.68 6.68 -4.82
C TYR A 64 -6.06 7.72 -3.88
N SER A 65 -6.78 8.02 -2.79
CA SER A 65 -6.26 8.86 -1.71
C SER A 65 -5.48 8.02 -0.70
N PHE A 66 -4.34 8.54 -0.23
CA PHE A 66 -3.54 7.88 0.80
C PHE A 66 -3.01 8.86 1.85
N VAL A 67 -2.67 8.32 3.03
CA VAL A 67 -2.02 9.07 4.12
C VAL A 67 -0.87 8.27 4.71
N TYR A 68 0.18 8.96 5.16
CA TYR A 68 1.25 8.33 5.93
C TYR A 68 0.82 8.13 7.38
N LEU A 69 0.96 6.91 7.88
CA LEU A 69 0.62 6.58 9.27
C LEU A 69 1.78 6.84 10.25
N ASN A 70 2.98 7.12 9.73
CA ASN A 70 4.17 7.32 10.53
C ASN A 70 5.05 8.46 10.02
N LYS A 71 5.88 9.02 10.92
CA LYS A 71 6.75 10.17 10.60
C LYS A 71 7.86 9.83 9.60
N ASN A 72 8.30 8.58 9.57
CA ASN A 72 9.33 8.09 8.66
C ASN A 72 8.78 7.67 7.29
N CYS A 73 7.48 7.88 7.02
CA CYS A 73 6.83 7.54 5.75
C CYS A 73 7.00 6.08 5.30
N SER A 74 7.29 5.16 6.23
CA SER A 74 7.50 3.75 5.90
C SER A 74 6.20 2.95 5.84
N LYS A 75 5.10 3.54 6.30
CA LYS A 75 3.76 2.95 6.28
C LYS A 75 2.76 3.98 5.76
N MET A 76 1.99 3.61 4.76
CA MET A 76 0.87 4.41 4.25
C MET A 76 -0.42 3.64 4.27
N ARG A 77 -1.54 4.35 4.40
CA ARG A 77 -2.90 3.82 4.29
C ARG A 77 -3.54 4.38 3.04
N VAL A 78 -4.06 3.48 2.21
CA VAL A 78 -4.80 3.79 0.99
C VAL A 78 -6.28 3.58 1.25
N TYR A 79 -7.12 4.55 0.90
CA TYR A 79 -8.56 4.51 1.13
C TYR A 79 -9.31 4.10 -0.13
N LYS A 80 -10.41 3.37 0.05
CA LYS A 80 -11.37 3.09 -1.03
C LYS A 80 -11.99 4.40 -1.53
N LYS A 81 -12.23 4.45 -2.84
CA LYS A 81 -12.92 5.57 -3.51
C LYS A 81 -14.38 5.66 -3.10
#